data_AF-A0A497BDL6-F1
#
_entry.id   AF-A0A497BDL6-F1
#
_cell.length_a   1.000
_cell.length_b   1.000
_cell.length_c   1.000
_cell.angle_alpha   90.00
_cell.angle_beta   90.00
_cell.angle_gamma   90.00
#
_symmetry.space_group_name_H-M   'P 1'
#
loop_
_entity.id
_entity.type
_entity.pdbx_description
1 polymer ?
#
loop_
_entity_poly.entity_id
_entity_poly.type
_entity_poly.pdbx_seq_one_letter_code
_entity_poly.pdbx_strand_id
1 'polypeptide(L)'
;MPDPHYTTTGNVLRYKGRFLYRIRATRDIPHHGIRKGTVGGFVESMRNLTENAWISGDAKVYGNACVRGTACICHKSEVGGSAIVDGQAEVSNNAQAYDRAQISGNAHVFGRAHILGDAKIRDNAQVFGDATVYGAARVSDSAKVQQSARVAGLARIQGNSRIQGKAQVHGSAYVSGGVTGEYQTYVQIGGTADVHTTAGIREYTTTVAPETFRNFLLYLYEKTFGNMAVRGALNNNAFKISVPDSPPRLIKEFLAPAIEQFGVAEYIPEGWEDTSITIQHLPAIGMRVPSEHAYILSRHLMDHITLGPMLKEE
;
A
#
# COMPACT_ATOMS: atom_id res chain seq x y z
N MET A 1 16.31 -4.79 34.58
CA MET A 1 15.37 -5.22 33.51
C MET A 1 14.78 -6.55 33.96
N PRO A 2 13.49 -6.83 33.71
CA PRO A 2 12.94 -8.16 33.99
C PRO A 2 13.68 -9.23 33.19
N ASP A 3 13.78 -10.44 33.75
CA ASP A 3 14.47 -11.54 33.09
C ASP A 3 13.81 -11.86 31.74
N PRO A 4 14.61 -12.12 30.69
CA PRO A 4 14.09 -12.54 29.40
C PRO A 4 13.26 -13.83 29.54
N HIS A 5 12.13 -13.90 28.82
CA HIS A 5 11.27 -15.10 28.76
C HIS A 5 11.84 -16.23 27.89
N TYR A 6 13.08 -16.07 27.41
CA TYR A 6 13.82 -17.08 26.66
C TYR A 6 15.32 -17.00 26.92
N THR A 7 16.03 -18.06 26.55
CA THR A 7 17.47 -18.15 26.46
C THR A 7 17.87 -18.66 25.07
N THR A 8 19.11 -18.44 24.65
CA THR A 8 19.65 -19.04 23.43
C THR A 8 20.18 -20.45 23.71
N THR A 9 20.06 -21.32 22.73
CA THR A 9 20.66 -22.67 22.76
C THR A 9 22.01 -22.65 22.04
N GLY A 10 22.74 -23.77 22.08
CA GLY A 10 23.97 -23.94 21.29
C GLY A 10 23.75 -24.12 19.78
N ASN A 11 22.50 -24.21 19.31
CA ASN A 11 22.21 -24.30 17.88
C ASN A 11 22.30 -22.90 17.23
N VAL A 12 23.31 -22.73 16.38
CA VAL A 12 23.61 -21.48 15.67
C VAL A 12 23.43 -21.69 14.17
N LEU A 13 22.66 -20.79 13.54
CA LEU A 13 22.45 -20.74 12.11
C LEU A 13 23.25 -19.58 11.50
N ARG A 14 24.09 -19.87 10.51
CA ARG A 14 24.71 -18.83 9.67
C ARG A 14 23.73 -18.43 8.57
N TYR A 15 23.22 -17.21 8.61
CA TYR A 15 22.19 -16.73 7.67
C TYR A 15 22.51 -15.32 7.19
N LYS A 16 22.59 -15.09 5.88
CA LYS A 16 22.89 -13.78 5.26
C LYS A 16 24.10 -13.06 5.92
N GLY A 17 25.17 -13.80 6.19
CA GLY A 17 26.39 -13.27 6.83
C GLY A 17 26.28 -13.01 8.35
N ARG A 18 25.17 -13.40 8.99
CA ARG A 18 24.91 -13.22 10.43
C ARG A 18 24.86 -14.56 11.14
N PHE A 19 25.03 -14.53 12.46
CA PHE A 19 24.81 -15.67 13.33
C PHE A 19 23.48 -15.50 14.06
N LEU A 20 22.57 -16.46 13.89
CA LEU A 20 21.30 -16.51 14.59
C LEU A 20 21.27 -17.67 15.57
N TYR A 21 20.75 -17.44 16.76
CA TYR A 21 20.74 -18.37 17.86
C TYR A 21 19.33 -18.89 18.08
N ARG A 22 19.17 -20.21 18.11
CA ARG A 22 17.88 -20.84 18.38
C ARG A 22 17.44 -20.52 19.81
N ILE A 23 16.19 -20.13 20.03
CA ILE A 23 15.68 -19.76 21.35
C ILE A 23 15.03 -20.94 22.09
N ARG A 24 14.97 -20.85 23.42
CA ARG A 24 14.26 -21.77 24.31
C ARG A 24 13.55 -21.00 25.42
N ALA A 25 12.29 -21.31 25.69
CA ALA A 25 11.48 -20.64 26.71
C ALA A 25 12.05 -20.88 28.12
N THR A 26 12.19 -19.83 28.93
CA THR A 26 12.66 -19.92 30.33
C THR A 26 11.51 -20.03 31.33
N ARG A 27 10.29 -19.70 30.90
CA ARG A 27 9.03 -19.80 31.65
C ARG A 27 7.88 -20.15 30.71
N ASP A 28 6.72 -20.45 31.29
CA ASP A 28 5.49 -20.60 30.51
C ASP A 28 5.07 -19.24 29.92
N ILE A 29 4.50 -19.30 28.72
CA ILE A 29 3.94 -18.14 28.00
C ILE A 29 2.50 -18.52 27.60
N PRO A 30 1.54 -18.44 28.54
CA PRO A 30 0.19 -19.00 28.37
C PRO A 30 -0.57 -18.45 27.15
N HIS A 31 -0.40 -17.17 26.84
CA HIS A 31 -1.03 -16.53 25.67
C HIS A 31 -0.71 -17.26 24.35
N HIS A 32 0.49 -17.83 24.25
CA HIS A 32 0.93 -18.59 23.08
C HIS A 32 0.85 -20.12 23.28
N GLY A 33 0.35 -20.59 24.41
CA GLY A 33 0.34 -22.02 24.76
C GLY A 33 1.74 -22.63 24.90
N ILE A 34 2.77 -21.82 25.18
CA ILE A 34 4.16 -22.28 25.24
C ILE A 34 4.51 -22.66 26.66
N ARG A 35 5.05 -23.87 26.84
CA ARG A 35 5.59 -24.34 28.12
C ARG A 35 7.07 -24.00 28.24
N LYS A 36 7.55 -23.82 29.47
CA LYS A 36 8.97 -23.71 29.80
C LYS A 36 9.77 -24.84 29.13
N GLY A 37 10.92 -24.50 28.57
CA GLY A 37 11.80 -25.43 27.87
C GLY A 37 11.47 -25.65 26.38
N THR A 38 10.32 -25.16 25.91
CA THR A 38 9.95 -25.24 24.47
C THR A 38 10.99 -24.51 23.63
N VAL A 39 11.45 -25.17 22.56
CA VAL A 39 12.37 -24.59 21.58
C VAL A 39 11.58 -23.76 20.56
N GLY A 40 11.95 -22.49 20.41
CA GLY A 40 11.33 -21.55 19.47
C GLY A 40 12.12 -21.43 18.17
N GLY A 41 12.02 -20.30 17.46
CA GLY A 41 12.80 -20.00 16.26
C GLY A 41 14.18 -19.42 16.56
N PHE A 42 14.66 -18.50 15.73
CA PHE A 42 16.02 -17.94 15.81
C PHE A 42 16.03 -16.42 15.96
N VAL A 43 16.94 -15.93 16.79
CA VAL A 43 17.21 -14.48 16.98
C VAL A 43 18.69 -14.16 16.77
N GLU A 44 19.02 -12.97 16.29
CA GLU A 44 20.43 -12.50 16.25
C GLU A 44 20.90 -12.01 17.63
N SER A 45 20.01 -11.35 18.38
CA SER A 45 20.31 -10.67 19.63
C SER A 45 19.07 -10.59 20.53
N MET A 46 19.31 -10.37 21.83
CA MET A 46 18.26 -10.27 22.86
C MET A 46 17.19 -9.22 22.54
N ARG A 47 17.56 -8.14 21.83
CA ARG A 47 16.65 -7.08 21.40
C ARG A 47 15.60 -7.50 20.37
N ASN A 48 15.80 -8.63 19.69
CA ASN A 48 14.91 -9.06 18.61
C ASN A 48 13.57 -9.59 19.14
N LEU A 49 13.52 -10.02 20.39
CA LEU A 49 12.33 -10.60 21.01
C LEU A 49 12.20 -10.10 22.44
N THR A 50 11.11 -9.40 22.74
CA THR A 50 10.88 -8.81 24.08
C THR A 50 9.44 -9.02 24.54
N GLU A 51 9.16 -8.68 25.80
CA GLU A 51 7.83 -8.75 26.42
C GLU A 51 7.25 -10.17 26.45
N ASN A 52 6.06 -10.42 25.88
CA ASN A 52 5.43 -11.74 25.86
C ASN A 52 5.37 -12.34 24.45
N ALA A 53 5.98 -11.69 23.45
CA ALA A 53 6.01 -12.17 22.08
C ALA A 53 6.76 -13.50 21.96
N TRP A 54 6.48 -14.27 20.90
CA TRP A 54 7.13 -15.55 20.68
C TRP A 54 7.51 -15.79 19.22
N ILE A 55 8.65 -16.47 19.02
CA ILE A 55 9.11 -16.92 17.72
C ILE A 55 9.11 -18.46 17.75
N SER A 56 8.39 -19.10 16.83
CA SER A 56 8.28 -20.57 16.75
C SER A 56 8.71 -21.10 15.38
N GLY A 57 8.84 -22.43 15.26
CA GLY A 57 9.25 -23.07 14.01
C GLY A 57 10.68 -22.69 13.61
N ASP A 58 10.89 -22.43 12.32
CA ASP A 58 12.18 -22.00 11.74
C ASP A 58 12.20 -20.50 11.41
N ALA A 59 11.32 -19.75 12.08
CA ALA A 59 11.22 -18.32 11.90
C ALA A 59 12.51 -17.64 12.38
N LYS A 60 12.91 -16.57 11.66
CA LYS A 60 14.15 -15.84 11.90
C LYS A 60 13.84 -14.39 12.15
N VAL A 61 14.33 -13.85 13.26
CA VAL A 61 14.27 -12.42 13.57
C VAL A 61 15.67 -11.89 13.76
N TYR A 62 16.09 -10.90 12.96
CA TYR A 62 17.49 -10.50 12.92
C TYR A 62 17.69 -9.02 12.57
N GLY A 63 18.93 -8.55 12.66
CA GLY A 63 19.27 -7.14 12.53
C GLY A 63 18.76 -6.32 13.71
N ASN A 64 18.20 -5.15 13.41
CA ASN A 64 17.56 -4.25 14.36
C ASN A 64 16.04 -4.53 14.49
N ALA A 65 15.53 -5.61 13.87
CA ALA A 65 14.12 -5.96 13.98
C ALA A 65 13.74 -6.23 15.44
N CYS A 66 12.50 -5.91 15.81
CA CYS A 66 11.98 -6.08 17.17
C CYS A 66 10.58 -6.68 17.12
N VAL A 67 10.38 -7.78 17.85
CA VAL A 67 9.09 -8.42 18.06
C VAL A 67 8.72 -8.32 19.54
N ARG A 68 7.59 -7.67 19.83
CA ARG A 68 7.15 -7.33 21.19
C ARG A 68 5.63 -7.42 21.36
N GLY A 69 5.10 -7.03 22.52
CA GLY A 69 3.69 -7.24 22.87
C GLY A 69 3.40 -8.72 23.08
N THR A 70 2.38 -9.21 22.40
CA THR A 70 2.00 -10.63 22.29
C THR A 70 2.05 -11.11 20.84
N ALA A 71 2.91 -10.50 20.02
CA ALA A 71 3.07 -10.85 18.63
C ALA A 71 3.70 -12.24 18.46
N CYS A 72 3.38 -12.91 17.35
CA CYS A 72 3.89 -14.24 17.04
C CYS A 72 4.51 -14.30 15.63
N ILE A 73 5.74 -14.81 15.54
CA ILE A 73 6.39 -15.14 14.27
C ILE A 73 6.57 -16.66 14.20
N CYS A 74 6.06 -17.32 13.17
CA CYS A 74 6.07 -18.78 13.12
C CYS A 74 6.37 -19.35 11.73
N HIS A 75 6.46 -20.68 11.64
CA HIS A 75 6.82 -21.42 10.43
C HIS A 75 8.19 -21.00 9.87
N LYS A 76 8.30 -20.66 8.59
CA LYS A 76 9.55 -20.23 7.92
C LYS A 76 9.61 -18.72 7.69
N SER A 77 8.85 -17.95 8.44
CA SER A 77 8.77 -16.49 8.28
C SER A 77 10.05 -15.78 8.68
N GLU A 78 10.28 -14.59 8.12
CA GLU A 78 11.50 -13.81 8.37
C GLU A 78 11.17 -12.35 8.67
N VAL A 79 11.73 -11.83 9.76
CA VAL A 79 11.65 -10.42 10.13
C VAL A 79 13.05 -9.87 10.27
N GLY A 80 13.42 -8.88 9.47
CA GLY A 80 14.78 -8.34 9.44
C GLY A 80 14.83 -6.83 9.25
N GLY A 81 16.04 -6.30 9.05
CA GLY A 81 16.24 -4.86 8.94
C GLY A 81 15.99 -4.17 10.28
N SER A 82 15.11 -3.19 10.29
CA SER A 82 14.58 -2.45 11.45
C SER A 82 13.06 -2.62 11.58
N ALA A 83 12.50 -3.72 11.05
CA ALA A 83 11.06 -3.98 11.10
C ALA A 83 10.57 -4.20 12.54
N ILE A 84 9.34 -3.75 12.82
CA ILE A 84 8.71 -3.86 14.13
C ILE A 84 7.44 -4.70 13.99
N VAL A 85 7.31 -5.73 14.82
CA VAL A 85 6.07 -6.49 14.96
C VAL A 85 5.60 -6.39 16.42
N ASP A 86 4.38 -5.92 16.63
CA ASP A 86 3.87 -5.50 17.94
C ASP A 86 2.38 -5.85 18.11
N GLY A 87 1.82 -5.66 19.31
CA GLY A 87 0.44 -6.00 19.63
C GLY A 87 0.21 -7.51 19.61
N GLN A 88 -0.90 -7.94 19.02
CA GLN A 88 -1.26 -9.35 18.79
C GLN A 88 -0.95 -9.79 17.35
N ALA A 89 -0.07 -9.09 16.64
CA ALA A 89 0.13 -9.34 15.23
C ALA A 89 0.83 -10.68 14.96
N GLU A 90 0.47 -11.31 13.84
CA GLU A 90 1.01 -12.60 13.42
C GLU A 90 1.74 -12.49 12.07
N VAL A 91 2.96 -13.06 12.00
CA VAL A 91 3.68 -13.25 10.74
C VAL A 91 4.01 -14.73 10.54
N SER A 92 3.37 -15.38 9.57
CA SER A 92 3.39 -16.85 9.44
C SER A 92 3.56 -17.35 8.00
N ASN A 93 3.74 -18.66 7.82
CA ASN A 93 3.67 -19.33 6.52
C ASN A 93 4.61 -18.80 5.41
N ASN A 94 5.87 -18.47 5.73
CA ASN A 94 6.91 -17.92 4.83
C ASN A 94 6.79 -16.41 4.56
N ALA A 95 6.00 -15.69 5.35
CA ALA A 95 5.86 -14.25 5.19
C ALA A 95 7.16 -13.54 5.60
N GLN A 96 7.43 -12.41 4.96
CA GLN A 96 8.65 -11.65 5.15
C GLN A 96 8.36 -10.20 5.47
N ALA A 97 9.01 -9.66 6.49
CA ALA A 97 8.96 -8.25 6.86
C ALA A 97 10.38 -7.67 7.00
N TYR A 98 10.69 -6.62 6.26
CA TYR A 98 12.03 -6.03 6.20
C TYR A 98 12.01 -4.51 6.29
N ASP A 99 13.19 -3.90 6.21
CA ASP A 99 13.41 -2.45 6.24
C ASP A 99 12.86 -1.79 7.50
N ARG A 100 11.89 -0.88 7.41
CA ARG A 100 11.23 -0.22 8.55
C ARG A 100 9.74 -0.59 8.62
N ALA A 101 9.38 -1.75 8.08
CA ALA A 101 8.00 -2.24 8.10
C ALA A 101 7.46 -2.31 9.53
N GLN A 102 6.20 -1.93 9.72
CA GLN A 102 5.52 -2.00 11.01
C GLN A 102 4.25 -2.82 10.88
N ILE A 103 4.16 -3.89 11.67
CA ILE A 103 3.00 -4.76 11.72
C ILE A 103 2.50 -4.73 13.16
N SER A 104 1.28 -4.25 13.41
CA SER A 104 0.79 -4.03 14.78
C SER A 104 -0.72 -4.28 14.91
N GLY A 105 -1.26 -4.21 16.13
CA GLY A 105 -2.67 -4.52 16.38
C GLY A 105 -2.91 -6.01 16.30
N ASN A 106 -3.98 -6.44 15.62
CA ASN A 106 -4.31 -7.84 15.35
C ASN A 106 -4.03 -8.19 13.86
N ALA A 107 -3.04 -7.54 13.26
CA ALA A 107 -2.74 -7.72 11.84
C ALA A 107 -2.18 -9.13 11.57
N HIS A 108 -2.56 -9.73 10.44
CA HIS A 108 -2.08 -11.06 10.03
C HIS A 108 -1.37 -10.97 8.69
N VAL A 109 -0.10 -11.36 8.66
CA VAL A 109 0.71 -11.44 7.44
C VAL A 109 1.15 -12.87 7.22
N PHE A 110 0.67 -13.53 6.17
CA PHE A 110 0.88 -14.97 5.99
C PHE A 110 1.00 -15.43 4.53
N GLY A 111 1.55 -16.63 4.31
CA GLY A 111 1.89 -17.10 2.97
C GLY A 111 3.22 -16.49 2.50
N ARG A 112 3.43 -16.34 1.20
CA ARG A 112 4.63 -15.70 0.63
C ARG A 112 4.50 -14.18 0.54
N ALA A 113 3.81 -13.57 1.51
CA ALA A 113 3.60 -12.12 1.55
C ALA A 113 4.89 -11.38 1.93
N HIS A 114 5.10 -10.21 1.35
CA HIS A 114 6.28 -9.36 1.61
C HIS A 114 5.84 -7.97 2.07
N ILE A 115 6.32 -7.54 3.25
CA ILE A 115 6.13 -6.20 3.80
C ILE A 115 7.49 -5.49 3.88
N LEU A 116 7.68 -4.43 3.09
CA LEU A 116 8.98 -3.79 2.88
C LEU A 116 8.88 -2.27 3.07
N GLY A 117 10.03 -1.58 3.07
CA GLY A 117 10.08 -0.12 3.24
C GLY A 117 9.54 0.36 4.59
N ASP A 118 8.75 1.43 4.57
CA ASP A 118 8.06 2.04 5.72
C ASP A 118 6.60 1.58 5.86
N ALA A 119 6.25 0.44 5.25
CA ALA A 119 4.87 -0.02 5.16
C ALA A 119 4.29 -0.30 6.55
N LYS A 120 3.00 0.01 6.73
CA LYS A 120 2.28 -0.12 8.00
C LYS A 120 1.05 -1.00 7.82
N ILE A 121 1.03 -2.15 8.49
CA ILE A 121 -0.12 -3.05 8.53
C ILE A 121 -0.65 -3.05 9.96
N ARG A 122 -1.90 -2.63 10.17
CA ARG A 122 -2.46 -2.40 11.51
C ARG A 122 -3.89 -2.93 11.67
N ASP A 123 -4.40 -2.81 12.89
CA ASP A 123 -5.75 -3.22 13.29
C ASP A 123 -6.00 -4.69 12.96
N ASN A 124 -7.05 -5.05 12.23
CA ASN A 124 -7.36 -6.43 11.83
C ASN A 124 -6.97 -6.73 10.38
N ALA A 125 -6.07 -5.93 9.78
CA ALA A 125 -5.70 -6.06 8.39
C ALA A 125 -5.03 -7.41 8.10
N GLN A 126 -5.28 -7.95 6.91
CA GLN A 126 -4.72 -9.22 6.45
C GLN A 126 -3.95 -9.01 5.15
N VAL A 127 -2.69 -9.46 5.11
CA VAL A 127 -1.86 -9.47 3.90
C VAL A 127 -1.37 -10.89 3.64
N PHE A 128 -1.77 -11.50 2.52
CA PHE A 128 -1.48 -12.91 2.30
C PHE A 128 -1.34 -13.36 0.84
N GLY A 129 -1.01 -14.64 0.64
CA GLY A 129 -0.70 -15.18 -0.69
C GLY A 129 0.69 -14.75 -1.13
N ASP A 130 0.81 -14.19 -2.34
CA ASP A 130 2.04 -13.62 -2.91
C ASP A 130 2.04 -12.08 -2.84
N ALA A 131 1.22 -11.48 -1.96
CA ALA A 131 1.00 -10.05 -1.92
C ALA A 131 2.25 -9.31 -1.44
N THR A 132 2.49 -8.12 -2.02
CA THR A 132 3.61 -7.27 -1.64
C THR A 132 3.11 -5.89 -1.24
N VAL A 133 3.42 -5.46 -0.01
CA VAL A 133 3.14 -4.11 0.49
C VAL A 133 4.46 -3.41 0.80
N TYR A 134 4.73 -2.26 0.19
CA TYR A 134 6.02 -1.59 0.31
C TYR A 134 5.92 -0.06 0.21
N GLY A 135 7.06 0.63 0.34
CA GLY A 135 7.06 2.09 0.44
C GLY A 135 6.48 2.53 1.78
N ALA A 136 5.73 3.63 1.82
CA ALA A 136 5.06 4.15 3.02
C ALA A 136 3.55 3.78 3.06
N ALA A 137 3.17 2.70 2.37
CA ALA A 137 1.80 2.26 2.25
C ALA A 137 1.21 1.86 3.61
N ARG A 138 -0.09 2.08 3.78
CA ARG A 138 -0.83 1.81 5.01
C ARG A 138 -2.03 0.92 4.70
N VAL A 139 -2.11 -0.21 5.39
CA VAL A 139 -3.25 -1.13 5.35
C VAL A 139 -3.79 -1.26 6.77
N SER A 140 -5.05 -0.92 6.98
CA SER A 140 -5.67 -0.81 8.31
C SER A 140 -7.08 -1.38 8.35
N ASP A 141 -7.72 -1.29 9.51
CA ASP A 141 -9.07 -1.80 9.78
C ASP A 141 -9.20 -3.30 9.47
N SER A 142 -10.14 -3.71 8.62
CA SER A 142 -10.38 -5.11 8.22
C SER A 142 -9.94 -5.38 6.77
N ALA A 143 -9.06 -4.53 6.22
CA ALA A 143 -8.66 -4.62 4.83
C ALA A 143 -7.87 -5.90 4.53
N LYS A 144 -8.09 -6.46 3.34
CA LYS A 144 -7.44 -7.68 2.86
C LYS A 144 -6.66 -7.40 1.58
N VAL A 145 -5.36 -7.66 1.59
CA VAL A 145 -4.49 -7.62 0.40
C VAL A 145 -3.99 -9.05 0.14
N GLN A 146 -4.35 -9.63 -0.99
CA GLN A 146 -4.13 -11.06 -1.22
C GLN A 146 -3.70 -11.41 -2.64
N GLN A 147 -3.41 -12.70 -2.86
CA GLN A 147 -2.94 -13.24 -4.15
C GLN A 147 -1.67 -12.49 -4.59
N SER A 148 -1.58 -12.00 -5.83
CA SER A 148 -0.38 -11.33 -6.35
C SER A 148 -0.49 -9.81 -6.31
N ALA A 149 -1.34 -9.26 -5.43
CA ALA A 149 -1.57 -7.82 -5.32
C ALA A 149 -0.30 -7.08 -4.85
N ARG A 150 -0.08 -5.88 -5.40
CA ARG A 150 1.04 -5.01 -5.05
C ARG A 150 0.50 -3.68 -4.54
N VAL A 151 0.85 -3.30 -3.32
CA VAL A 151 0.46 -2.01 -2.71
C VAL A 151 1.73 -1.23 -2.37
N ALA A 152 1.83 0.02 -2.82
CA ALA A 152 3.08 0.78 -2.78
C ALA A 152 2.87 2.27 -2.49
N GLY A 153 3.97 3.01 -2.34
CA GLY A 153 3.94 4.47 -2.25
C GLY A 153 3.33 4.96 -0.95
N LEU A 154 2.41 5.92 -1.02
CA LEU A 154 1.63 6.48 0.10
C LEU A 154 0.21 5.88 0.16
N ALA A 155 -0.04 4.74 -0.50
CA ALA A 155 -1.37 4.17 -0.61
C ALA A 155 -1.98 3.89 0.76
N ARG A 156 -3.28 4.15 0.90
CA ARG A 156 -4.07 3.95 2.13
C ARG A 156 -5.23 3.02 1.83
N ILE A 157 -5.15 1.79 2.33
CA ILE A 157 -6.20 0.77 2.20
C ILE A 157 -6.88 0.62 3.55
N GLN A 158 -8.16 0.93 3.64
CA GLN A 158 -8.90 1.06 4.90
C GLN A 158 -10.27 0.39 4.84
N GLY A 159 -10.96 0.28 5.97
CA GLY A 159 -12.28 -0.34 6.09
C GLY A 159 -12.30 -1.82 5.74
N ASN A 160 -13.40 -2.29 5.12
CA ASN A 160 -13.57 -3.69 4.68
C ASN A 160 -13.01 -3.92 3.26
N SER A 161 -11.94 -3.23 2.89
CA SER A 161 -11.41 -3.28 1.53
C SER A 161 -10.84 -4.65 1.15
N ARG A 162 -10.96 -5.03 -0.12
CA ARG A 162 -10.40 -6.29 -0.62
C ARG A 162 -9.61 -6.05 -1.90
N ILE A 163 -8.29 -6.10 -1.83
CA ILE A 163 -7.37 -6.01 -2.97
C ILE A 163 -6.91 -7.43 -3.31
N GLN A 164 -7.17 -7.88 -4.54
CA GLN A 164 -6.82 -9.23 -4.97
C GLN A 164 -6.43 -9.30 -6.45
N GLY A 165 -5.97 -10.48 -6.87
CA GLY A 165 -5.52 -10.75 -8.23
C GLY A 165 -4.14 -10.15 -8.50
N LYS A 166 -3.94 -9.64 -9.71
CA LYS A 166 -2.75 -8.89 -10.10
C LYS A 166 -2.91 -7.38 -9.90
N ALA A 167 -3.76 -6.96 -8.96
CA ALA A 167 -4.02 -5.53 -8.69
C ALA A 167 -2.75 -4.80 -8.24
N GLN A 168 -2.56 -3.57 -8.70
CA GLN A 168 -1.45 -2.70 -8.36
C GLN A 168 -2.00 -1.37 -7.82
N VAL A 169 -1.83 -1.12 -6.52
CA VAL A 169 -2.24 0.13 -5.86
C VAL A 169 -1.00 0.91 -5.47
N HIS A 170 -0.86 2.16 -5.89
CA HIS A 170 0.35 2.94 -5.59
C HIS A 170 0.12 4.46 -5.59
N GLY A 171 1.18 5.25 -5.41
CA GLY A 171 1.06 6.69 -5.21
C GLY A 171 0.33 7.02 -3.91
N SER A 172 -0.47 8.08 -3.88
CA SER A 172 -1.30 8.49 -2.74
C SER A 172 -2.71 7.91 -2.79
N ALA A 173 -2.88 6.74 -3.43
CA ALA A 173 -4.19 6.11 -3.60
C ALA A 173 -4.91 5.89 -2.27
N TYR A 174 -6.20 6.19 -2.22
CA TYR A 174 -7.08 5.85 -1.09
C TYR A 174 -8.09 4.80 -1.54
N VAL A 175 -8.15 3.67 -0.84
CA VAL A 175 -9.08 2.57 -1.14
C VAL A 175 -9.93 2.26 0.09
N SER A 176 -11.24 2.46 -0.08
CA SER A 176 -12.30 2.05 0.84
C SER A 176 -13.34 1.27 0.03
N GLY A 177 -13.16 -0.05 -0.12
CA GLY A 177 -14.02 -0.92 -0.95
C GLY A 177 -13.27 -2.08 -1.63
N GLY A 178 -13.95 -2.73 -2.58
CA GLY A 178 -13.39 -3.87 -3.32
C GLY A 178 -12.54 -3.45 -4.53
N VAL A 179 -11.42 -4.15 -4.74
CA VAL A 179 -10.57 -4.07 -5.93
C VAL A 179 -10.25 -5.49 -6.38
N THR A 180 -10.79 -5.88 -7.53
CA THR A 180 -10.66 -7.25 -8.06
C THR A 180 -10.02 -7.24 -9.44
N GLY A 181 -8.80 -7.79 -9.56
CA GLY A 181 -8.23 -8.15 -10.85
C GLY A 181 -8.54 -9.60 -11.22
N GLU A 182 -8.97 -9.85 -12.47
CA GLU A 182 -9.22 -11.20 -12.97
C GLU A 182 -7.91 -11.88 -13.41
N TYR A 183 -7.97 -13.21 -13.62
CA TYR A 183 -6.85 -13.95 -14.18
C TYR A 183 -6.56 -13.42 -15.59
N GLN A 184 -5.36 -12.86 -15.80
CA GLN A 184 -4.82 -12.21 -17.02
C GLN A 184 -4.92 -10.67 -17.06
N THR A 185 -5.68 -10.01 -16.18
CA THR A 185 -5.79 -8.53 -16.20
C THR A 185 -5.14 -7.88 -14.97
N TYR A 186 -4.46 -6.75 -15.19
CA TYR A 186 -3.92 -5.90 -14.12
C TYR A 186 -4.92 -4.78 -13.83
N VAL A 187 -5.34 -4.63 -12.57
CA VAL A 187 -6.13 -3.46 -12.11
C VAL A 187 -5.16 -2.50 -11.46
N GLN A 188 -4.90 -1.37 -12.11
CA GLN A 188 -4.01 -0.33 -11.57
C GLN A 188 -4.83 0.78 -10.92
N ILE A 189 -4.51 1.11 -9.67
CA ILE A 189 -5.12 2.20 -8.89
C ILE A 189 -3.99 3.13 -8.48
N GLY A 190 -3.93 4.32 -9.09
CA GLY A 190 -2.89 5.32 -8.88
C GLY A 190 -3.35 6.57 -8.13
N GLY A 191 -2.39 7.41 -7.73
CA GLY A 191 -2.60 8.74 -7.15
C GLY A 191 -2.19 9.90 -8.08
N THR A 192 -2.09 11.11 -7.52
CA THR A 192 -1.77 12.38 -8.21
C THR A 192 -0.43 12.36 -8.95
N ALA A 193 -0.35 12.94 -10.15
CA ALA A 193 0.92 13.12 -10.86
C ALA A 193 1.20 14.60 -11.15
N ASP A 194 2.27 15.13 -10.59
CA ASP A 194 2.67 16.50 -10.90
C ASP A 194 3.59 16.48 -12.14
N VAL A 195 3.02 16.82 -13.30
CA VAL A 195 3.71 16.78 -14.60
C VAL A 195 4.11 18.19 -15.01
N HIS A 196 5.39 18.54 -14.83
CA HIS A 196 5.92 19.86 -15.17
C HIS A 196 6.85 19.88 -16.39
N THR A 197 7.07 18.73 -17.03
CA THR A 197 7.97 18.62 -18.20
C THR A 197 7.42 17.66 -19.25
N THR A 198 7.82 17.83 -20.50
CA THR A 198 7.52 16.89 -21.61
C THR A 198 8.07 15.49 -21.37
N ALA A 199 9.23 15.37 -20.71
CA ALA A 199 9.78 14.09 -20.25
C ALA A 199 8.84 13.44 -19.22
N GLY A 200 8.31 14.22 -18.28
CA GLY A 200 7.30 13.79 -17.32
C GLY A 200 6.00 13.33 -17.99
N ILE A 201 5.55 13.99 -19.07
CA ILE A 201 4.38 13.55 -19.85
C ILE A 201 4.63 12.19 -20.51
N ARG A 202 5.82 11.98 -21.07
CA ARG A 202 6.20 10.70 -21.67
C ARG A 202 6.25 9.62 -20.60
N GLU A 203 6.92 9.84 -19.47
CA GLU A 203 6.91 8.90 -18.34
C GLU A 203 5.49 8.63 -17.82
N TYR A 204 4.64 9.66 -17.74
CA TYR A 204 3.24 9.59 -17.32
C TYR A 204 2.39 8.67 -18.20
N THR A 205 2.56 8.78 -19.52
CA THR A 205 1.70 8.13 -20.53
C THR A 205 2.25 6.80 -21.05
N THR A 206 3.52 6.48 -20.77
CA THR A 206 4.22 5.35 -21.40
C THR A 206 3.92 4.05 -20.70
N THR A 207 2.82 3.41 -21.10
CA THR A 207 2.61 1.94 -21.12
C THR A 207 1.20 1.57 -21.58
N VAL A 208 0.23 2.50 -21.48
CA VAL A 208 -1.20 2.16 -21.64
C VAL A 208 -2.03 3.23 -22.35
N ALA A 209 -1.60 4.50 -22.42
CA ALA A 209 -2.38 5.56 -23.06
C ALA A 209 -2.24 5.54 -24.61
N PRO A 210 -3.33 5.76 -25.36
CA PRO A 210 -3.25 5.94 -26.81
C PRO A 210 -2.28 7.05 -27.21
N GLU A 211 -1.61 6.88 -28.33
CA GLU A 211 -0.68 7.88 -28.86
C GLU A 211 -1.37 9.23 -29.11
N THR A 212 -2.62 9.22 -29.55
CA THR A 212 -3.45 10.42 -29.71
C THR A 212 -3.64 11.18 -28.40
N PHE A 213 -3.91 10.47 -27.31
CA PHE A 213 -4.03 11.05 -25.98
C PHE A 213 -2.70 11.65 -25.48
N ARG A 214 -1.58 10.95 -25.68
CA ARG A 214 -0.25 11.49 -25.36
C ARG A 214 0.03 12.79 -26.13
N ASN A 215 -0.31 12.82 -27.42
CA ASN A 215 -0.09 13.99 -28.26
C ASN A 215 -0.99 15.17 -27.85
N PHE A 216 -2.23 14.89 -27.42
CA PHE A 216 -3.10 15.89 -26.81
C PHE A 216 -2.47 16.52 -25.55
N LEU A 217 -1.89 15.72 -24.65
CA LEU A 217 -1.21 16.25 -23.46
C LEU A 217 0.03 17.10 -23.79
N LEU A 218 0.81 16.69 -24.81
CA LEU A 218 1.94 17.47 -25.29
C LEU A 218 1.50 18.81 -25.91
N TYR A 219 0.40 18.79 -26.68
CA TYR A 219 -0.20 20.00 -27.23
C TYR A 219 -0.63 20.97 -26.12
N LEU A 220 -1.34 20.47 -25.10
CA LEU A 220 -1.76 21.30 -23.96
C LEU A 220 -0.55 21.90 -23.25
N TYR A 221 0.48 21.10 -22.97
CA TYR A 221 1.71 21.58 -22.32
C TYR A 221 2.38 22.71 -23.11
N GLU A 222 2.43 22.61 -24.44
CA GLU A 222 2.97 23.66 -25.30
C GLU A 222 2.12 24.93 -25.23
N LYS A 223 0.78 24.82 -25.34
CA LYS A 223 -0.13 25.97 -25.34
C LYS A 223 -0.25 26.64 -23.97
N THR A 224 0.04 25.93 -22.90
CA THR A 224 0.03 26.46 -21.53
C THR A 224 1.42 26.90 -21.09
N PHE A 225 2.43 26.90 -21.98
CA PHE A 225 3.82 27.24 -21.66
C PHE A 225 4.39 26.44 -20.48
N GLY A 226 3.97 25.18 -20.37
CA GLY A 226 4.35 24.28 -19.27
C GLY A 226 3.63 24.53 -17.94
N ASN A 227 2.72 25.51 -17.87
CA ASN A 227 1.88 25.77 -16.69
C ASN A 227 0.67 24.82 -16.63
N MET A 228 0.92 23.52 -16.66
CA MET A 228 -0.13 22.48 -16.61
C MET A 228 0.18 21.53 -15.46
N ALA A 229 -0.86 21.08 -14.74
CA ALA A 229 -0.76 20.02 -13.75
C ALA A 229 -1.81 18.93 -14.03
N VAL A 230 -1.43 17.65 -13.89
CA VAL A 230 -2.32 16.51 -14.12
C VAL A 230 -2.66 15.84 -12.80
N ARG A 231 -3.70 16.33 -12.12
CA ARG A 231 -4.08 15.81 -10.81
C ARG A 231 -4.91 14.54 -10.95
N GLY A 232 -4.40 13.41 -10.48
CA GLY A 232 -5.17 12.18 -10.33
C GLY A 232 -5.98 12.19 -9.04
N ALA A 233 -7.32 12.25 -9.11
CA ALA A 233 -8.25 11.80 -8.08
C ALA A 233 -9.71 12.07 -8.48
N LEU A 234 -10.37 11.08 -9.07
CA LEU A 234 -11.80 10.79 -8.90
C LEU A 234 -11.98 9.27 -9.05
N ASN A 235 -13.04 8.71 -8.44
CA ASN A 235 -13.42 7.30 -8.61
C ASN A 235 -13.38 6.92 -10.10
N ASN A 236 -12.92 5.69 -10.43
CA ASN A 236 -12.92 5.10 -11.80
C ASN A 236 -11.83 5.56 -12.79
N ASN A 237 -10.56 5.71 -12.37
CA ASN A 237 -9.45 6.07 -13.26
C ASN A 237 -9.63 7.43 -13.96
N ALA A 238 -10.24 8.40 -13.26
CA ALA A 238 -10.41 9.74 -13.78
C ALA A 238 -9.31 10.69 -13.29
N PHE A 239 -8.83 11.56 -14.20
CA PHE A 239 -7.78 12.54 -13.93
C PHE A 239 -8.29 13.93 -14.25
N LYS A 240 -7.86 14.90 -13.45
CA LYS A 240 -8.18 16.30 -13.61
C LYS A 240 -6.94 17.03 -14.11
N ILE A 241 -6.94 17.50 -15.35
CA ILE A 241 -5.91 18.44 -15.79
C ILE A 241 -6.33 19.82 -15.28
N SER A 242 -5.41 20.56 -14.70
CA SER A 242 -5.62 21.94 -14.27
C SER A 242 -4.51 22.83 -14.82
N VAL A 243 -4.89 24.01 -15.31
CA VAL A 243 -3.96 25.06 -15.71
C VAL A 243 -4.34 26.30 -14.89
N PRO A 244 -3.65 26.54 -13.76
CA PRO A 244 -3.91 27.70 -12.92
C PRO A 244 -3.86 29.00 -13.74
N ASP A 245 -4.77 29.92 -13.44
CA ASP A 245 -4.87 31.24 -14.11
C ASP A 245 -5.20 31.19 -15.61
N SER A 246 -5.84 30.11 -16.08
CA SER A 246 -6.31 29.99 -17.47
C SER A 246 -7.31 31.08 -17.86
N PRO A 247 -7.09 31.82 -18.96
CA PRO A 247 -8.09 32.72 -19.51
C PRO A 247 -9.26 31.93 -20.14
N PRO A 248 -10.52 32.40 -20.03
CA PRO A 248 -11.69 31.75 -20.66
C PRO A 248 -11.59 31.54 -22.18
N ARG A 249 -10.74 32.30 -22.88
CA ARG A 249 -10.47 32.11 -24.31
C ARG A 249 -9.78 30.78 -24.62
N LEU A 250 -9.02 30.22 -23.67
CA LEU A 250 -8.32 28.95 -23.83
C LEU A 250 -9.29 27.82 -24.22
N ILE A 251 -10.45 27.80 -23.54
CA ILE A 251 -11.51 26.81 -23.72
C ILE A 251 -12.08 26.86 -25.15
N LYS A 252 -12.38 28.06 -25.65
CA LYS A 252 -13.05 28.24 -26.94
C LYS A 252 -12.12 28.13 -28.13
N GLU A 253 -10.90 28.65 -28.02
CA GLU A 253 -9.99 28.81 -29.17
C GLU A 253 -9.01 27.65 -29.33
N PHE A 254 -8.60 26.99 -28.24
CA PHE A 254 -7.53 25.98 -28.29
C PHE A 254 -7.99 24.58 -27.97
N LEU A 255 -8.99 24.44 -27.09
CA LEU A 255 -9.36 23.14 -26.55
C LEU A 255 -10.41 22.42 -27.39
N ALA A 256 -11.52 23.08 -27.72
CA ALA A 256 -12.59 22.43 -28.51
C ALA A 256 -12.05 21.85 -29.84
N PRO A 257 -11.24 22.60 -30.62
CA PRO A 257 -10.62 22.06 -31.83
C PRO A 257 -9.63 20.92 -31.54
N ALA A 258 -8.89 20.98 -30.43
CA ALA A 258 -7.91 19.95 -30.08
C ALA A 258 -8.57 18.63 -29.64
N ILE A 259 -9.67 18.69 -28.87
CA ILE A 259 -10.42 17.49 -28.46
C ILE A 259 -10.89 16.72 -29.71
N GLU A 260 -11.40 17.44 -30.70
CA GLU A 260 -11.81 16.86 -31.99
C GLU A 260 -10.61 16.37 -32.79
N GLN A 261 -9.57 17.21 -32.95
CA GLN A 261 -8.35 16.88 -33.70
C GLN A 261 -7.67 15.59 -33.22
N PHE A 262 -7.58 15.40 -31.90
CA PHE A 262 -6.94 14.23 -31.29
C PHE A 262 -7.93 13.08 -31.03
N GLY A 263 -9.22 13.26 -31.32
CA GLY A 263 -10.24 12.23 -31.12
C GLY A 263 -10.36 11.78 -29.65
N VAL A 264 -10.17 12.68 -28.69
CA VAL A 264 -10.11 12.35 -27.26
C VAL A 264 -11.43 12.60 -26.51
N ALA A 265 -12.52 12.89 -27.23
CA ALA A 265 -13.83 13.17 -26.65
C ALA A 265 -14.36 12.03 -25.76
N GLU A 266 -14.07 10.77 -26.11
CA GLU A 266 -14.45 9.60 -25.30
C GLU A 266 -13.77 9.59 -23.92
N TYR A 267 -12.61 10.23 -23.78
CA TYR A 267 -11.93 10.37 -22.50
C TYR A 267 -12.40 11.60 -21.74
N ILE A 268 -13.17 12.52 -22.33
CA ILE A 268 -13.43 13.84 -21.76
C ILE A 268 -14.95 14.09 -21.73
N PRO A 269 -15.67 13.57 -20.72
CA PRO A 269 -17.14 13.64 -20.72
C PRO A 269 -17.70 15.02 -20.40
N GLU A 270 -16.96 15.86 -19.66
CA GLU A 270 -17.46 17.16 -19.15
C GLU A 270 -16.85 18.37 -19.86
N GLY A 271 -15.80 18.18 -20.67
CA GLY A 271 -15.04 19.28 -21.23
C GLY A 271 -14.28 20.09 -20.16
N TRP A 272 -13.88 21.31 -20.49
CA TRP A 272 -13.13 22.16 -19.56
C TRP A 272 -14.08 23.05 -18.77
N GLU A 273 -13.99 22.91 -17.45
CA GLU A 273 -14.70 23.66 -16.43
C GLU A 273 -13.70 24.55 -15.68
N ASP A 274 -13.92 25.86 -15.77
CA ASP A 274 -13.06 26.90 -15.20
C ASP A 274 -11.59 26.78 -15.66
N THR A 275 -10.72 26.31 -14.77
CA THR A 275 -9.28 26.14 -14.99
C THR A 275 -8.89 24.68 -15.14
N SER A 276 -9.87 23.79 -15.35
CA SER A 276 -9.64 22.35 -15.27
C SER A 276 -10.54 21.52 -16.17
N ILE A 277 -10.14 20.28 -16.43
CA ILE A 277 -10.91 19.32 -17.24
C ILE A 277 -10.84 17.95 -16.61
N THR A 278 -11.98 17.27 -16.53
CA THR A 278 -12.06 15.89 -16.07
C THR A 278 -11.91 14.94 -17.26
N ILE A 279 -10.94 14.04 -17.16
CA ILE A 279 -10.66 12.98 -18.11
C ILE A 279 -11.07 11.66 -17.47
N GLN A 280 -12.02 10.94 -18.06
CA GLN A 280 -12.50 9.63 -17.65
C GLN A 280 -12.07 8.55 -18.66
N HIS A 281 -12.42 7.29 -18.37
CA HIS A 281 -12.14 6.14 -19.24
C HIS A 281 -10.66 5.93 -19.57
N LEU A 282 -9.76 6.48 -18.75
CA LEU A 282 -8.34 6.26 -18.98
C LEU A 282 -8.03 4.77 -18.78
N PRO A 283 -7.23 4.18 -19.69
CA PRO A 283 -6.66 2.86 -19.47
C PRO A 283 -6.03 2.83 -18.08
N ALA A 284 -6.05 1.69 -17.38
CA ALA A 284 -5.50 1.59 -16.03
C ALA A 284 -4.04 2.09 -16.01
N ILE A 285 -3.86 3.35 -15.61
CA ILE A 285 -2.60 4.07 -15.59
C ILE A 285 -2.42 4.49 -14.15
N GLY A 286 -1.38 3.99 -13.53
CA GLY A 286 -1.05 4.34 -12.18
C GLY A 286 0.15 5.23 -12.16
N MET A 287 0.17 6.17 -11.21
CA MET A 287 1.28 7.09 -11.09
C MET A 287 1.76 7.47 -9.70
N ARG A 288 3.05 7.81 -9.75
CA ARG A 288 4.03 8.18 -8.72
C ARG A 288 3.80 9.62 -8.27
N VAL A 289 3.69 9.84 -6.96
CA VAL A 289 3.46 11.15 -6.33
C VAL A 289 4.79 11.76 -5.87
N PRO A 290 5.16 12.98 -6.29
CA PRO A 290 6.26 13.75 -5.70
C PRO A 290 5.89 14.33 -4.33
N SER A 291 6.90 14.52 -3.50
CA SER A 291 6.87 14.41 -2.04
C SER A 291 6.38 15.61 -1.22
N GLU A 292 5.56 16.54 -1.74
CA GLU A 292 5.29 17.81 -1.02
C GLU A 292 3.84 18.15 -0.63
N HIS A 293 2.82 17.32 -0.93
CA HIS A 293 1.41 17.68 -0.65
C HIS A 293 0.56 16.63 0.10
N ALA A 294 1.15 15.83 0.99
CA ALA A 294 0.41 14.79 1.74
C ALA A 294 -0.49 15.31 2.91
N TYR A 295 -0.79 16.60 3.00
CA TYR A 295 -1.60 17.20 4.07
C TYR A 295 -2.93 17.73 3.51
N ILE A 296 -4.03 17.42 4.20
CA ILE A 296 -5.45 17.74 3.91
C ILE A 296 -6.21 16.65 3.13
N LEU A 297 -6.58 15.57 3.82
CA LEU A 297 -7.80 14.78 3.56
C LEU A 297 -8.08 13.88 4.78
N SER A 298 -8.25 14.52 5.94
CA SER A 298 -8.38 13.85 7.24
C SER A 298 -9.61 14.29 8.06
N ARG A 299 -10.71 14.76 7.44
CA ARG A 299 -11.84 15.29 8.25
C ARG A 299 -13.28 15.04 7.79
N HIS A 300 -13.58 14.23 6.76
CA HIS A 300 -14.97 14.18 6.25
C HIS A 300 -15.58 12.81 5.88
N LEU A 301 -15.04 11.67 6.33
CA LEU A 301 -15.68 10.37 6.08
C LEU A 301 -15.85 9.53 7.36
N MET A 302 -16.18 10.22 8.46
CA MET A 302 -16.60 9.60 9.73
C MET A 302 -18.12 9.69 9.98
N ASP A 303 -18.91 10.37 9.15
CA ASP A 303 -20.32 10.59 9.46
C ASP A 303 -21.23 9.96 8.39
N HIS A 304 -21.99 8.93 8.81
CA HIS A 304 -23.12 8.27 8.13
C HIS A 304 -22.69 7.27 7.01
N ILE A 305 -22.95 5.97 7.12
CA ILE A 305 -24.26 5.33 6.94
C ILE A 305 -24.35 4.03 7.76
N THR A 306 -25.22 4.04 8.77
CA THR A 306 -25.87 2.86 9.34
C THR A 306 -27.25 2.80 8.68
N LEU A 307 -27.59 1.71 7.97
CA LEU A 307 -28.99 1.42 7.61
C LEU A 307 -29.33 0.02 8.13
N GLY A 308 -29.87 0.00 9.35
CA GLY A 308 -30.64 -1.12 9.91
C GLY A 308 -32.10 -1.07 9.43
N PRO A 309 -32.88 -2.15 9.66
CA PRO A 309 -33.98 -2.54 8.79
C PRO A 309 -35.21 -1.62 8.89
N MET A 310 -35.82 -1.35 7.73
CA MET A 310 -37.14 -0.72 7.63
C MET A 310 -38.20 -1.63 8.26
N LEU A 311 -38.87 -1.13 9.31
CA LEU A 311 -40.13 -1.66 9.79
C LEU A 311 -41.28 -0.76 9.33
N LYS A 312 -42.12 -1.41 8.53
CA LYS A 312 -43.51 -1.23 8.06
C LYS A 312 -44.41 -0.10 8.61
N GLU A 313 -45.26 0.37 7.68
CA GLU A 313 -46.73 0.62 7.71
C GLU A 313 -47.33 0.98 9.09
N GLU A 314 -48.16 2.02 9.27
CA GLU A 314 -49.28 2.53 8.44
C GLU A 314 -49.31 4.06 8.33
#